data_AF-A0A8J7Q3Q4-F1
#
_entry.id   AF-A0A8J7Q3Q4-F1
#
_cell.length_a   1.000
_cell.length_b   1.000
_cell.length_c   1.000
_cell.angle_alpha   90.00
_cell.angle_beta   90.00
_cell.angle_gamma   90.00
#
_symmetry.space_group_name_H-M   'P 1'
#
loop_
_entity.id
_entity.type
_entity.pdbx_description
1 polymer ?
#
loop_
_entity_poly.entity_id
_entity_poly.type
_entity_poly.pdbx_seq_one_letter_code
_entity_poly.pdbx_strand_id
1 'polypeptide(L)'
;MSEHTVVTVRSRSGEGPDAFGKRLTAFWSDMIRTRKTDYERVYAETTRFEPAGDRVTRQYMIEASIAELLADELTRAGIDHDPIDPDDVYTKYEATPPEWFQIPH
;
A
#
# COMPACT_ATOMS: atom_id res chain seq x y z
N MET A 1 17.27 -10.76 7.47
CA MET A 1 16.07 -9.95 7.78
C MET A 1 15.52 -9.49 6.46
N SER A 2 14.21 -9.57 6.24
CA SER A 2 13.62 -8.95 5.05
C SER A 2 13.61 -7.44 5.24
N GLU A 3 14.04 -6.71 4.23
CA GLU A 3 13.99 -5.25 4.18
C GLU A 3 12.55 -4.83 3.84
N HIS A 4 12.07 -3.75 4.45
CA HIS A 4 10.73 -3.23 4.19
C HIS A 4 10.85 -1.82 3.66
N THR A 5 9.92 -1.44 2.81
CA THR A 5 9.74 -0.06 2.36
C THR A 5 8.27 0.32 2.48
N VAL A 6 7.96 1.60 2.30
CA VAL A 6 6.61 2.12 2.34
C VAL A 6 6.19 2.53 0.93
N VAL A 7 5.05 2.03 0.48
CA VAL A 7 4.37 2.58 -0.70
C VAL A 7 3.24 3.50 -0.25
N THR A 8 3.21 4.70 -0.83
CA THR A 8 2.10 5.65 -0.67
C THR A 8 1.22 5.60 -1.91
N VAL A 9 -0.01 5.08 -1.78
CA VAL A 9 -1.00 5.10 -2.86
C VAL A 9 -1.87 6.35 -2.76
N ARG A 10 -2.35 6.84 -3.91
CA ARG A 10 -3.09 8.09 -4.04
C ARG A 10 -4.41 7.90 -4.77
N SER A 11 -5.44 8.57 -4.29
CA SER A 11 -6.72 8.65 -4.98
C SER A 11 -6.62 9.53 -6.23
N ARG A 12 -7.64 9.46 -7.08
CA ARG A 12 -7.85 10.43 -8.15
C ARG A 12 -8.17 11.80 -7.54
N SER A 13 -7.92 12.86 -8.31
CA SER A 13 -8.35 14.23 -7.96
C SER A 13 -9.85 14.26 -7.63
N GLY A 14 -10.20 14.80 -6.47
CA GLY A 14 -11.57 14.91 -5.96
C GLY A 14 -12.20 13.59 -5.48
N GLU A 15 -11.48 12.47 -5.54
CA GLU A 15 -11.97 11.18 -5.05
C GLU A 15 -11.86 11.10 -3.53
N GLY A 16 -13.00 10.95 -2.87
CA GLY A 16 -13.08 10.84 -1.41
C GLY A 16 -12.64 9.47 -0.87
N PRO A 17 -12.37 9.37 0.46
CA PRO A 17 -11.88 8.15 1.13
C PRO A 17 -12.72 6.89 0.86
N ASP A 18 -14.05 6.99 0.89
CA ASP A 18 -14.93 5.83 0.71
C ASP A 18 -14.84 5.22 -0.69
N ALA A 19 -14.77 6.09 -1.72
CA ALA A 19 -14.66 5.66 -3.11
C ALA A 19 -13.27 5.06 -3.38
N PHE A 20 -12.22 5.71 -2.88
CA PHE A 20 -10.86 5.22 -3.01
C PHE A 20 -10.66 3.90 -2.25
N GLY A 21 -11.20 3.79 -1.03
CA GLY A 21 -11.17 2.56 -0.23
C GLY A 21 -11.80 1.38 -0.94
N LYS A 22 -12.93 1.56 -1.63
CA LYS A 22 -13.55 0.50 -2.45
C LYS A 22 -12.63 0.01 -3.57
N ARG A 23 -11.89 0.92 -4.22
CA ARG A 23 -10.92 0.55 -5.26
C ARG A 23 -9.73 -0.20 -4.69
N LEU A 24 -9.20 0.23 -3.54
CA LEU A 24 -8.14 -0.50 -2.84
C LEU A 24 -8.61 -1.89 -2.40
N THR A 25 -9.83 -2.02 -1.87
CA THR A 25 -10.41 -3.33 -1.54
C THR A 25 -10.51 -4.23 -2.77
N ALA A 26 -10.96 -3.70 -3.91
CA ALA A 26 -11.04 -4.47 -5.15
C ALA A 26 -9.65 -4.92 -5.63
N PHE A 27 -8.67 -4.02 -5.62
CA PHE A 27 -7.28 -4.30 -5.97
C PHE A 27 -6.67 -5.40 -5.08
N TRP A 28 -6.75 -5.24 -3.75
CA TRP A 28 -6.19 -6.23 -2.83
C TRP A 28 -6.93 -7.57 -2.89
N SER A 29 -8.25 -7.55 -3.10
CA SER A 29 -9.02 -8.78 -3.33
C SER A 29 -8.57 -9.53 -4.58
N ASP A 30 -8.15 -8.82 -5.63
CA ASP A 30 -7.57 -9.43 -6.81
C ASP A 30 -6.19 -10.01 -6.50
N MET A 31 -5.29 -9.21 -5.91
CA MET A 31 -3.95 -9.65 -5.50
C MET A 31 -3.98 -10.91 -4.62
N ILE A 32 -4.91 -11.01 -3.67
CA ILE A 32 -5.08 -12.21 -2.83
C ILE A 32 -5.41 -13.46 -3.68
N ARG A 33 -6.21 -13.30 -4.74
CA ARG A 33 -6.67 -14.42 -5.58
C ARG A 33 -5.65 -14.83 -6.64
N THR A 34 -4.93 -13.86 -7.20
CA THR A 34 -4.06 -14.07 -8.37
C THR A 34 -2.59 -14.17 -7.99
N ARG A 35 -2.19 -13.54 -6.86
CA ARG A 35 -0.81 -13.35 -6.42
C ARG A 35 -0.66 -13.46 -4.90
N LYS A 36 -1.29 -14.47 -4.29
CA LYS A 36 -1.35 -14.64 -2.82
C LYS A 36 0.01 -14.52 -2.13
N THR A 37 1.04 -15.18 -2.67
CA THR A 37 2.39 -15.15 -2.09
C THR A 37 3.03 -13.77 -2.13
N ASP A 38 2.70 -12.93 -3.11
CA ASP A 38 3.17 -11.54 -3.16
C ASP A 38 2.37 -10.68 -2.17
N TYR A 39 1.05 -10.92 -2.07
CA TYR A 39 0.20 -10.23 -1.09
C TYR A 39 0.64 -10.48 0.37
N GLU A 40 1.09 -11.69 0.69
CA GLU A 40 1.61 -12.04 2.03
C GLU A 40 2.84 -11.21 2.45
N ARG A 41 3.47 -10.51 1.50
CA ARG A 41 4.61 -9.61 1.74
C ARG A 41 4.19 -8.15 1.99
N VAL A 42 2.89 -7.86 2.01
CA VAL A 42 2.34 -6.57 2.47
C VAL A 42 2.08 -6.66 3.96
N TYR A 43 2.93 -6.08 4.79
CA TYR A 43 2.93 -6.32 6.23
C TYR A 43 1.88 -5.51 7.00
N ALA A 44 1.72 -4.24 6.66
CA ALA A 44 0.85 -3.33 7.39
C ALA A 44 0.29 -2.25 6.48
N GLU A 45 -0.80 -1.63 6.92
CA GLU A 45 -1.38 -0.46 6.28
C GLU A 45 -1.71 0.61 7.32
N THR A 46 -1.69 1.89 6.93
CA THR A 46 -2.16 2.95 7.82
C THR A 46 -3.64 2.79 8.11
N THR A 47 -4.04 3.00 9.36
CA THR A 47 -5.43 2.84 9.82
C THR A 47 -6.36 3.91 9.25
N ARG A 48 -5.81 4.99 8.71
CA ARG A 48 -6.55 6.14 8.19
C ARG A 48 -6.01 6.56 6.83
N PHE A 49 -6.90 7.13 6.03
CA PHE A 49 -6.51 7.92 4.88
C PHE A 49 -6.03 9.29 5.32
N GLU A 50 -5.02 9.82 4.64
CA GLU A 50 -4.50 11.16 4.89
C GLU A 50 -4.81 12.08 3.70
N PRO A 51 -5.14 13.36 3.94
CA PRO A 51 -5.35 14.30 2.85
C PRO A 51 -4.02 14.72 2.20
N ALA A 52 -4.00 14.79 0.87
CA ALA A 52 -2.90 15.31 0.08
C ALA A 52 -3.43 16.22 -1.02
N GLY A 53 -3.67 17.50 -0.67
CA GLY A 53 -4.30 18.45 -1.58
C GLY A 53 -5.76 18.10 -1.87
N ASP A 54 -6.09 17.89 -3.15
CA ASP A 54 -7.42 17.46 -3.62
C ASP A 54 -7.56 15.93 -3.70
N ARG A 55 -6.58 15.19 -3.16
CA ARG A 55 -6.53 13.73 -3.13
C ARG A 55 -6.46 13.24 -1.70
N VAL A 56 -6.63 11.93 -1.54
CA VAL A 56 -6.37 11.21 -0.30
C VAL A 56 -5.35 10.10 -0.55
N THR A 57 -4.58 9.78 0.47
CA THR A 57 -3.50 8.79 0.40
C THR A 57 -3.66 7.72 1.45
N ARG A 58 -3.04 6.57 1.20
CA ARG A 58 -2.85 5.51 2.18
C ARG A 58 -1.47 4.92 2.03
N GLN A 59 -0.89 4.49 3.13
CA GLN A 59 0.43 3.88 3.11
C GLN A 59 0.36 2.40 3.43
N TYR A 60 1.23 1.64 2.79
CA TYR A 60 1.43 0.21 3.03
C TYR A 60 2.90 -0.06 3.26
N MET A 61 3.20 -0.80 4.34
CA MET A 61 4.53 -1.34 4.55
C MET A 61 4.62 -2.67 3.81
N ILE A 62 5.61 -2.80 2.94
CA ILE A 62 5.81 -3.96 2.06
C ILE A 62 7.23 -4.48 2.21
N GLU A 63 7.46 -5.75 1.90
CA GLU A 63 8.81 -6.23 1.66
C GLU A 63 9.41 -5.55 0.43
N ALA A 64 10.65 -5.05 0.52
CA ALA A 64 11.33 -4.36 -0.57
C ALA A 64 11.41 -5.22 -1.85
N SER A 65 11.46 -6.55 -1.71
CA SER A 65 11.50 -7.51 -2.82
C SER A 65 10.27 -7.50 -3.73
N ILE A 66 9.15 -6.90 -3.31
CA ILE A 66 7.94 -6.76 -4.13
C ILE A 66 7.66 -5.33 -4.60
N ALA A 67 8.55 -4.37 -4.34
CA ALA A 67 8.33 -2.96 -4.67
C ALA A 67 8.02 -2.75 -6.16
N GLU A 68 8.85 -3.28 -7.06
CA GLU A 68 8.67 -3.14 -8.51
C GLU A 68 7.40 -3.85 -9.01
N LEU A 69 7.15 -5.08 -8.52
CA LEU A 69 5.95 -5.84 -8.86
C LEU A 69 4.69 -5.09 -8.44
N LEU A 70 4.69 -4.53 -7.25
CA LEU A 70 3.54 -3.81 -6.73
C LEU A 70 3.30 -2.51 -7.50
N ALA A 71 4.35 -1.77 -7.86
CA ALA A 71 4.24 -0.58 -8.70
C ALA A 71 3.59 -0.88 -10.06
N ASP A 72 3.99 -1.98 -10.71
CA ASP A 72 3.41 -2.45 -11.96
C ASP A 72 1.92 -2.80 -11.81
N GLU A 73 1.55 -3.52 -10.75
CA GLU A 73 0.16 -3.92 -10.50
C GLU A 73 -0.74 -2.72 -10.14
N LEU A 74 -0.23 -1.77 -9.34
CA LEU A 74 -0.93 -0.51 -9.05
C LEU A 74 -1.19 0.29 -10.34
N THR A 75 -0.17 0.39 -11.20
CA THR A 75 -0.27 1.04 -12.51
C THR A 75 -1.32 0.35 -13.40
N ARG A 76 -1.29 -0.99 -13.48
CA ARG A 76 -2.29 -1.77 -14.23
C ARG A 76 -3.71 -1.58 -13.69
N ALA A 77 -3.87 -1.45 -12.38
CA ALA A 77 -5.14 -1.17 -11.72
C ALA A 77 -5.58 0.30 -11.82
N GLY A 78 -4.73 1.17 -12.40
CA GLY A 78 -4.97 2.62 -12.49
C GLY A 78 -5.01 3.31 -11.13
N ILE A 79 -4.28 2.78 -10.14
CA ILE A 79 -4.09 3.38 -8.82
C ILE A 79 -2.78 4.17 -8.86
N ASP A 80 -2.87 5.48 -8.66
CA ASP A 80 -1.69 6.33 -8.59
C ASP A 80 -0.91 6.01 -7.30
N HIS A 81 0.42 6.13 -7.37
CA HIS A 81 1.29 5.95 -6.21
C HIS A 81 2.51 6.85 -6.31
N ASP A 82 3.14 7.11 -5.17
CA ASP A 82 4.45 7.76 -5.14
C ASP A 82 5.56 6.81 -5.61
N PRO A 83 6.70 7.35 -6.07
CA PRO A 83 7.89 6.54 -6.30
C PRO A 83 8.19 5.70 -5.05
N ILE A 84 8.33 4.39 -5.24
CA ILE A 84 8.72 3.49 -4.16
C ILE A 84 10.25 3.46 -4.18
N ASP A 85 10.88 3.91 -3.10
CA ASP A 85 12.32 3.80 -2.93
C ASP A 85 12.62 2.50 -2.16
N PRO A 86 13.17 1.46 -2.82
CA PRO A 86 13.49 0.21 -2.14
C PRO A 86 14.67 0.34 -1.15
N ASP A 87 15.48 1.41 -1.27
CA ASP A 87 16.62 1.69 -0.41
C ASP A 87 16.25 2.56 0.81
N ASP A 88 15.05 3.17 0.81
CA ASP A 88 14.46 3.80 1.98
C ASP A 88 13.84 2.73 2.91
N VAL A 89 14.74 2.03 3.59
CA VAL A 89 14.41 0.82 4.34
C VAL A 89 13.85 1.16 5.72
N TYR A 90 12.61 0.74 5.94
CA TYR A 90 11.94 0.74 7.22
C TYR A 90 12.09 -0.62 7.91
N THR A 91 12.04 -0.61 9.24
CA THR A 91 11.92 -1.82 10.05
C THR A 91 10.45 -2.10 10.38
N LYS A 92 10.07 -3.38 10.54
CA LYS A 92 8.72 -3.75 10.99
C LYS A 92 8.32 -3.12 12.32
N TYR A 93 9.30 -2.73 13.14
CA TYR A 93 9.08 -2.08 14.44
C TYR A 93 8.58 -0.64 14.30
N GLU A 94 8.66 -0.03 13.12
CA GLU A 94 8.10 1.30 12.85
C GLU A 94 6.60 1.22 12.51
N ALA A 95 6.11 0.06 12.07
CA ALA A 95 4.67 -0.20 11.88
C ALA A 95 3.98 -0.58 13.21
N THR A 96 4.05 0.32 14.20
CA THR A 96 3.38 0.13 15.50
C THR A 96 2.00 0.79 15.56
N PRO A 97 1.03 0.18 16.24
CA PRO A 97 -0.23 0.84 16.59
C PRO A 97 0.01 2.11 17.42
N PRO A 98 -0.89 3.12 17.36
CA PRO A 98 -2.23 3.07 16.78
C PRO A 98 -2.30 3.45 15.28
N GLU A 99 -1.21 3.87 14.69
CA GLU A 99 -1.19 4.45 13.34
C GLU A 99 -1.26 3.37 12.26
N TRP A 100 -0.66 2.21 12.53
CA TRP A 100 -0.60 1.08 11.63
C TRP A 100 -1.52 -0.07 12.07
N PHE A 101 -2.16 -0.71 11.09
CA PHE A 101 -2.82 -1.99 11.22
C PHE A 101 -1.96 -3.06 10.56
N GLN A 102 -1.50 -4.04 11.34
CA GLN A 102 -0.76 -5.19 10.82
C GLN A 102 -1.73 -6.12 10.11
N ILE A 103 -1.44 -6.43 8.85
CA ILE A 103 -2.28 -7.29 8.01
C ILE A 103 -2.02 -8.75 8.42
N PRO A 104 -3.05 -9.49 8.89
CA PRO A 104 -2.90 -10.90 9.18
C PRO A 104 -2.77 -11.69 7.88
N HIS A 105 -1.79 -12.57 7.83
CA HIS A 105 -1.57 -13.53 6.74
C HIS A 105 -1.51 -14.96 7.30
#